data_AF-A0A832MJ77-F1
#
_entry.id   AF-A0A832MJ77-F1
#
_cell.length_a   1.000
_cell.length_b   1.000
_cell.length_c   1.000
_cell.angle_alpha   90.00
_cell.angle_beta   90.00
_cell.angle_gamma   90.00
#
_symmetry.space_group_name_H-M   'P 1'
#
loop_
_entity.id
_entity.type
_entity.pdbx_description
1 polymer ?
#
loop_
_entity_poly.entity_id
_entity_poly.type
_entity_poly.pdbx_seq_one_letter_code
_entity_poly.pdbx_strand_id
1 'polypeptide(L)'
;MEAKLDEKDLAILALIQENCKLTAKEIARKIDSPITTVFAKIKRMEDLGIIKEYRAILDAKTLGRGTTAFILASVSYGAKGNTPQISQRDIANEIAKFPEVQEVHIITGDWD
;
A
#
# COMPACT_ATOMS: atom_id res chain seq x y z
N MET A 1 -10.63 14.53 5.28
CA MET A 1 -10.96 15.55 4.25
C MET A 1 -10.92 14.82 2.92
N GLU A 2 -12.05 14.70 2.23
CA GLU A 2 -12.13 13.95 0.97
C GLU A 2 -11.55 14.84 -0.14
N ALA A 3 -10.39 14.48 -0.67
CA ALA A 3 -9.84 15.19 -1.83
C ALA A 3 -10.71 14.85 -3.04
N LYS A 4 -11.44 15.84 -3.57
CA LYS A 4 -12.24 15.64 -4.77
C LYS A 4 -11.30 15.46 -5.96
N LEU A 5 -11.22 14.24 -6.46
CA LEU A 5 -10.46 13.87 -7.65
C LEU A 5 -11.34 14.05 -8.90
N ASP A 6 -10.77 14.63 -9.96
CA ASP A 6 -11.41 14.66 -11.26
C ASP A 6 -10.99 13.47 -12.13
N GLU A 7 -11.62 13.32 -13.31
CA GLU A 7 -11.35 12.22 -14.24
C GLU A 7 -9.88 12.19 -14.69
N LYS A 8 -9.24 13.36 -14.85
CA LYS A 8 -7.83 13.43 -15.24
C LYS A 8 -6.93 13.00 -14.09
N ASP A 9 -7.26 13.33 -12.84
CA ASP A 9 -6.53 12.84 -11.68
C ASP A 9 -6.57 11.30 -11.62
N LEU A 10 -7.75 10.70 -11.81
CA LEU A 10 -7.92 9.25 -11.83
C LEU A 10 -7.13 8.60 -12.99
N ALA A 11 -7.15 9.20 -14.18
CA ALA A 11 -6.36 8.72 -15.31
C ALA A 11 -4.84 8.79 -15.06
N ILE A 12 -4.37 9.85 -14.39
CA ILE A 12 -2.96 9.99 -13.98
C ILE A 12 -2.60 8.88 -12.98
N LEU A 13 -3.43 8.66 -11.96
CA LEU A 13 -3.19 7.62 -10.95
C LEU A 13 -3.13 6.22 -11.57
N ALA A 14 -4.05 5.90 -12.50
CA ALA A 14 -4.03 4.63 -13.21
C ALA A 14 -2.72 4.41 -13.99
N LEU A 15 -2.25 5.43 -14.71
CA LEU A 15 -0.98 5.36 -15.45
C LEU A 15 0.25 5.23 -14.53
N ILE A 16 0.24 5.91 -13.39
CA ILE A 16 1.30 5.82 -12.39
C ILE A 16 1.34 4.44 -11.73
N GLN A 17 0.17 3.87 -11.41
CA GLN A 17 0.08 2.52 -10.83
C GLN A 17 0.53 1.44 -11.82
N GLU A 18 0.28 1.63 -13.11
CA GLU A 18 0.80 0.77 -14.18
C GLU A 18 2.32 0.91 -14.33
N ASN A 19 2.82 2.15 -14.40
CA ASN A 19 4.24 2.44 -14.54
C ASN A 19 4.61 3.82 -13.96
N CYS A 20 5.15 3.80 -12.74
CA CYS A 20 5.57 5.01 -12.04
C CYS A 20 6.79 5.71 -12.65
N LYS A 21 7.48 5.10 -13.63
CA LYS A 21 8.59 5.75 -14.37
C LYS A 21 8.12 6.63 -15.52
N LEU A 22 6.82 6.65 -15.85
CA LEU A 22 6.31 7.55 -16.87
C LEU A 22 6.56 9.00 -16.47
N THR A 23 7.17 9.74 -17.39
CA THR A 23 7.37 11.18 -17.22
C THR A 23 6.05 11.93 -17.34
N ALA A 24 5.95 13.11 -16.73
CA ALA A 24 4.79 13.97 -16.90
C ALA A 24 4.46 14.27 -18.37
N LYS A 25 5.48 14.29 -19.25
CA LYS A 25 5.33 14.47 -20.70
C LYS A 25 4.64 13.28 -21.37
N GLU A 26 4.99 12.05 -20.99
CA GLU A 26 4.38 10.83 -21.52
C GLU A 26 2.94 10.68 -21.05
N ILE A 27 2.69 10.93 -19.76
CA ILE A 27 1.35 10.93 -19.18
C ILE A 27 0.47 11.99 -19.88
N ALA A 28 0.96 13.23 -19.99
CA ALA A 28 0.30 14.32 -20.69
C ALA A 28 -0.14 13.97 -22.12
N ARG A 29 0.73 13.29 -22.87
CA ARG A 29 0.41 12.82 -24.23
C ARG A 29 -0.68 11.75 -24.22
N LYS A 30 -0.69 10.84 -23.25
CA LYS A 30 -1.68 9.75 -23.15
C LYS A 30 -3.08 10.26 -22.78
N ILE A 31 -3.19 11.33 -22.01
CA ILE A 31 -4.48 11.84 -21.48
C ILE A 31 -4.93 13.17 -22.09
N ASP A 32 -4.29 13.60 -23.18
CA ASP A 32 -4.50 14.88 -23.86
C ASP A 32 -4.60 16.07 -22.88
N SER A 33 -3.48 16.33 -22.19
CA SER A 33 -3.40 17.38 -21.18
C SER A 33 -2.06 18.11 -21.26
N PRO A 34 -1.99 19.42 -20.94
CA PRO A 34 -0.72 20.11 -20.83
C PRO A 34 0.20 19.45 -19.79
N ILE A 35 1.50 19.38 -20.11
CA ILE A 35 2.53 18.79 -19.24
C ILE A 35 2.55 19.46 -17.86
N THR A 36 2.42 20.79 -17.84
CA THR A 36 2.39 21.59 -16.60
C THR A 36 1.20 21.24 -15.72
N THR A 37 0.02 20.98 -16.32
CA THR A 37 -1.18 20.54 -15.60
C THR A 37 -0.97 19.16 -14.97
N VAL A 38 -0.41 18.21 -15.72
CA VAL A 38 -0.14 16.85 -15.20
C VAL A 38 0.86 16.91 -14.06
N PHE A 39 1.96 17.65 -14.23
CA PHE A 39 2.96 17.84 -13.19
C PHE A 39 2.37 18.43 -11.91
N ALA A 40 1.57 19.49 -12.02
CA ALA A 40 0.90 20.10 -10.88
C ALA A 40 -0.08 19.15 -10.18
N LYS A 41 -0.82 18.33 -10.94
CA LYS A 41 -1.74 17.33 -10.40
C LYS A 41 -1.03 16.22 -9.64
N ILE A 42 0.05 15.67 -10.20
CA ILE A 42 0.88 14.65 -9.52
C ILE A 42 1.40 15.20 -8.20
N LYS A 43 2.06 16.35 -8.24
CA LYS A 43 2.60 17.00 -7.04
C LYS A 43 1.52 17.26 -5.98
N ARG A 44 0.36 17.77 -6.39
CA ARG A 44 -0.77 17.98 -5.48
C ARG A 44 -1.24 16.66 -4.84
N MET A 45 -1.33 15.57 -5.60
CA MET A 45 -1.75 14.27 -5.06
C MET A 45 -0.70 13.65 -4.12
N GLU A 46 0.59 13.91 -4.35
CA GLU A 46 1.67 13.58 -3.41
C GLU A 46 1.56 14.41 -2.12
N ASP A 47 1.42 15.74 -2.24
CA ASP A 47 1.29 16.66 -1.10
C ASP A 47 0.05 16.35 -0.23
N LEU A 48 -1.03 15.86 -0.85
CA LEU A 48 -2.25 15.42 -0.17
C LEU A 48 -2.15 14.00 0.42
N GLY A 49 -1.04 13.28 0.21
CA GLY A 49 -0.85 11.90 0.67
C GLY A 49 -1.73 10.87 -0.04
N ILE A 50 -2.30 11.22 -1.20
CA ILE A 50 -3.05 10.30 -2.06
C ILE A 50 -2.05 9.34 -2.71
N ILE A 51 -0.97 9.90 -3.25
CA ILE A 51 0.22 9.12 -3.61
C ILE A 51 1.11 9.08 -2.38
N LYS A 52 1.15 7.93 -1.71
CA LYS A 52 1.91 7.76 -0.47
C LYS A 52 3.40 7.55 -0.74
N GLU A 53 3.73 6.78 -1.77
CA GLU A 53 5.09 6.39 -2.11
C GLU A 53 5.17 5.74 -3.50
N TYR A 54 6.39 5.61 -4.00
CA TYR A 54 6.71 4.86 -5.22
C TYR A 54 7.67 3.74 -4.88
N ARG A 55 7.33 2.51 -5.29
CA ARG A 55 8.15 1.32 -5.03
C ARG A 55 8.46 0.56 -6.31
N ALA A 56 9.63 -0.08 -6.35
CA ALA A 56 9.95 -1.06 -7.36
C ALA A 56 9.34 -2.41 -6.97
N ILE A 57 8.71 -3.10 -7.93
CA ILE A 57 8.30 -4.49 -7.78
C ILE A 57 9.50 -5.35 -8.17
N LEU A 58 10.04 -6.11 -7.22
CA LEU A 58 11.21 -6.94 -7.41
C LEU A 58 10.79 -8.39 -7.68
N ASP A 59 11.55 -9.10 -8.53
CA ASP A 59 11.33 -10.53 -8.71
C ASP A 59 11.92 -11.30 -7.52
N ALA A 60 11.03 -11.85 -6.69
CA ALA A 60 11.43 -12.59 -5.49
C ALA A 60 12.22 -13.87 -5.83
N LYS A 61 11.93 -14.51 -6.98
CA LYS A 61 12.58 -15.76 -7.38
C LYS A 61 14.05 -15.58 -7.70
N THR A 62 14.42 -14.59 -8.52
CA THR A 62 15.83 -14.29 -8.82
C THR A 62 16.61 -13.80 -7.61
N LEU A 63 15.94 -13.25 -6.61
CA LEU A 63 16.54 -12.84 -5.33
C LEU A 63 16.65 -13.97 -4.30
N GLY A 64 16.39 -15.23 -4.68
CA GLY A 64 16.49 -16.38 -3.78
C GLY A 64 15.37 -16.45 -2.74
N ARG A 65 14.26 -15.73 -2.93
CA ARG A 65 13.07 -15.70 -2.06
C ARG A 65 11.87 -16.29 -2.80
N GLY A 66 12.03 -17.49 -3.35
CA GLY A 66 11.03 -18.12 -4.22
C GLY A 66 9.76 -18.63 -3.55
N THR A 67 9.69 -18.59 -2.22
CA THR A 67 8.53 -19.10 -1.45
C THR A 67 7.75 -17.95 -0.83
N THR A 68 6.46 -17.91 -1.10
CA THR A 68 5.50 -17.03 -0.43
C THR A 68 4.54 -17.90 0.39
N ALA A 69 4.33 -17.52 1.64
CA ALA A 69 3.39 -18.21 2.54
C ALA A 69 2.32 -17.24 3.01
N PHE A 70 1.11 -17.74 3.18
CA PHE A 70 0.03 -17.05 3.87
C PHE A 70 -0.14 -17.72 5.24
N ILE A 71 -0.01 -16.94 6.30
CA ILE A 71 -0.18 -17.41 7.68
C ILE A 71 -1.50 -16.85 8.18
N LEU A 72 -2.44 -17.74 8.49
CA LEU A 72 -3.68 -17.39 9.15
C LEU A 72 -3.52 -17.68 10.64
N ALA A 73 -3.81 -16.69 11.48
CA ALA A 73 -3.66 -16.79 12.93
C ALA A 73 -5.02 -16.58 13.60
N SER A 74 -5.21 -17.18 14.76
CA SER A 74 -6.37 -16.91 15.62
C SER A 74 -5.85 -16.53 17.00
N VAL A 75 -6.43 -15.51 17.59
CA VAL A 75 -6.03 -14.98 18.90
C VAL A 75 -7.04 -15.42 19.94
N SER A 76 -6.63 -16.38 20.78
CA SER A 76 -7.43 -16.80 21.92
C SER A 76 -7.16 -15.91 23.14
N TYR A 77 -8.15 -15.14 23.56
CA TYR A 77 -8.09 -14.37 24.81
C TYR A 77 -8.32 -15.32 26.00
N GLY A 78 -7.23 -15.79 26.61
CA GLY A 78 -7.31 -16.65 27.79
C GLY A 78 -7.93 -15.92 28.99
N ALA A 79 -9.09 -16.39 29.45
CA ALA A 79 -9.74 -15.89 30.66
C ALA A 79 -9.19 -16.58 31.92
N LYS A 80 -7.90 -16.44 32.26
CA LYS A 80 -7.36 -16.89 33.56
C LYS A 80 -6.23 -15.99 34.09
N GLY A 81 -6.59 -15.06 34.97
CA GLY A 81 -5.66 -14.31 35.83
C GLY A 81 -5.43 -12.84 35.47
N ASN A 82 -4.71 -12.12 36.34
CA ASN A 82 -4.32 -10.70 36.21
C ASN A 82 -3.26 -10.45 35.10
N THR A 83 -3.28 -11.20 34.00
CA THR A 83 -2.41 -10.92 32.86
C THR A 83 -3.05 -9.85 31.99
N PRO A 84 -2.32 -8.78 31.60
CA PRO A 84 -2.84 -7.79 30.66
C PRO A 84 -3.24 -8.48 29.36
N GLN A 85 -4.46 -8.27 28.89
CA GLN A 85 -4.87 -8.74 27.57
C GLN A 85 -4.06 -8.00 26.51
N ILE A 86 -3.22 -8.74 25.77
CA ILE A 86 -2.52 -8.23 24.60
C ILE A 86 -3.55 -8.07 23.48
N SER A 87 -3.60 -6.90 22.84
CA SER A 87 -4.54 -6.69 21.74
C SER A 87 -4.05 -7.35 20.44
N GLN A 88 -4.97 -7.73 19.55
CA GLN A 88 -4.63 -8.16 18.17
C GLN A 88 -3.72 -7.15 17.47
N ARG A 89 -3.89 -5.86 17.74
CA ARG A 89 -3.06 -4.80 17.16
C ARG A 89 -1.62 -4.84 17.66
N ASP A 90 -1.41 -5.12 18.94
CA ASP A 90 -0.06 -5.26 19.50
C ASP A 90 0.63 -6.49 18.93
N ILE A 91 -0.09 -7.61 18.80
CA ILE A 91 0.41 -8.82 18.15
C ILE A 91 0.79 -8.53 16.70
N ALA A 92 -0.10 -7.89 15.93
CA ALA A 92 0.15 -7.51 14.54
C ALA A 92 1.37 -6.58 14.40
N ASN A 93 1.54 -5.63 15.32
CA ASN A 93 2.70 -4.73 15.34
C ASN A 93 4.02 -5.49 15.61
N GLU A 94 4.03 -6.48 16.49
CA GLU A 94 5.21 -7.32 16.72
C GLU A 94 5.53 -8.19 15.50
N ILE A 95 4.51 -8.79 14.87
CA ILE A 95 4.67 -9.57 13.64
C ILE A 95 5.21 -8.70 12.50
N ALA A 96 4.75 -7.46 12.37
CA ALA A 96 5.20 -6.55 11.33
C ALA A 96 6.69 -6.16 11.43
N LYS A 97 7.37 -6.44 12.55
CA LYS A 97 8.80 -6.18 12.71
C LYS A 97 9.69 -7.22 12.03
N PHE A 98 9.18 -8.39 11.70
CA PHE A 98 9.97 -9.41 11.01
C PHE A 98 10.23 -8.97 9.57
N PRO A 99 11.50 -8.95 9.11
CA PRO A 99 11.84 -8.46 7.77
C PRO A 99 11.27 -9.32 6.63
N GLU A 100 10.87 -10.56 6.92
CA GLU A 100 10.21 -11.46 5.97
C GLU A 100 8.72 -11.15 5.80
N VAL A 101 8.10 -10.43 6.73
CA VAL A 101 6.68 -10.09 6.70
C VAL A 101 6.48 -8.90 5.77
N GLN A 102 5.76 -9.14 4.68
CA GLN A 102 5.43 -8.09 3.71
C GLN A 102 4.19 -7.29 4.13
N GLU A 103 3.19 -7.96 4.68
CA GLU A 103 1.92 -7.37 5.10
C GLU A 103 1.35 -8.11 6.31
N VAL A 104 0.62 -7.37 7.16
CA VAL A 104 -0.19 -7.91 8.26
C VAL A 104 -1.53 -7.22 8.23
N HIS A 105 -2.60 -8.02 8.27
CA HIS A 105 -3.97 -7.53 8.23
C HIS A 105 -4.74 -8.15 9.38
N ILE A 106 -5.55 -7.34 10.07
CA ILE A 106 -6.55 -7.84 11.00
C ILE A 106 -7.83 -7.99 10.20
N ILE A 107 -8.38 -9.21 10.16
CA ILE A 107 -9.50 -9.54 9.29
C ILE A 107 -10.72 -9.99 10.08
N THR A 108 -11.87 -10.04 9.43
CA THR A 108 -13.08 -10.65 9.97
C THR A 108 -13.20 -12.09 9.46
N GLY A 109 -13.84 -12.96 10.25
CA GLY A 109 -14.08 -14.36 9.88
C GLY A 109 -13.56 -15.33 10.93
N ASP A 110 -13.13 -16.51 10.49
CA ASP A 110 -12.62 -17.59 11.36
C ASP A 110 -11.18 -17.34 11.86
N TRP A 111 -10.50 -16.36 11.28
CA TRP A 111 -9.13 -15.97 11.58
C TRP A 111 -9.10 -14.49 11.96
N ASP A 112 -8.09 -14.12 12.74
CA ASP A 112 -7.90 -12.78 13.31
C ASP A 112 -6.75 -12.03 12.64
#